data_AF-A0A4R2NPA9-F1
#
_entry.id   AF-A0A4R2NPA9-F1
#
_cell.length_a   1.000
_cell.length_b   1.000
_cell.length_c   1.000
_cell.angle_alpha   90.00
_cell.angle_beta   90.00
_cell.angle_gamma   90.00
#
_symmetry.space_group_name_H-M   'P 1'
#
loop_
_entity.id
_entity.type
_entity.pdbx_description
1 polymer ?
#
loop_
_entity_poly.entity_id
_entity_poly.type
_entity_poly.pdbx_seq_one_letter_code
_entity_poly.pdbx_strand_id
1 'polypeptide(L)'
;MFYQEIENLKADLEKHIIKISNPFDHIRKDLFFVTLSINGNSWKLLIEDEYDDFSETNTLMNWFLVLYNLESYEEAKDIMEWANEINVNPKDFLDYYRDLGTAYKEIEHQLGKIDAQISSYDYTLRTGVAKALANETSS
;
A
#
# COMPACT_ATOMS: atom_id res chain seq x y z
N MET A 1 9.99 -14.75 16.93
CA MET A 1 8.96 -15.49 16.18
C MET A 1 9.25 -15.26 14.71
N PHE A 2 9.29 -16.30 13.88
CA PHE A 2 9.68 -16.18 12.47
C PHE A 2 8.41 -16.16 11.62
N TYR A 3 8.24 -15.12 10.79
CA TYR A 3 7.13 -14.96 9.87
C TYR A 3 7.68 -14.92 8.45
N GLN A 4 7.32 -15.90 7.62
CA GLN A 4 7.84 -16.01 6.25
C GLN A 4 7.34 -14.85 5.37
N GLU A 5 6.14 -14.35 5.67
CA GLU A 5 5.48 -13.24 5.00
C GLU A 5 6.32 -11.96 5.11
N ILE A 6 6.85 -11.67 6.30
CA ILE A 6 7.72 -10.50 6.54
C ILE A 6 9.04 -10.65 5.77
N GLU A 7 9.62 -11.84 5.74
CA GLU A 7 10.86 -12.10 5.01
C GLU A 7 10.67 -11.99 3.49
N ASN A 8 9.53 -12.43 2.96
CA ASN A 8 9.20 -12.24 1.55
C ASN A 8 9.07 -10.75 1.21
N LEU A 9 8.38 -9.99 2.06
CA LEU A 9 8.21 -8.55 1.87
C LEU A 9 9.55 -7.81 1.91
N LYS A 10 10.47 -8.20 2.81
CA LYS A 10 11.85 -7.68 2.86
C LYS A 10 12.60 -8.02 1.58
N ALA A 11 12.54 -9.26 1.13
CA ALA A 11 13.21 -9.69 -0.09
C ALA A 11 12.72 -8.92 -1.33
N ASP A 12 11.42 -8.59 -1.40
CA ASP A 12 10.88 -7.78 -2.49
C ASP A 12 11.34 -6.33 -2.44
N LEU A 13 11.49 -5.78 -1.23
CA LEU A 13 12.04 -4.44 -1.02
C LEU A 13 13.52 -4.36 -1.41
N GLU A 14 14.31 -5.41 -1.14
CA GLU A 14 15.73 -5.47 -1.47
C GLU A 14 16.01 -5.64 -2.97
N LYS A 15 15.09 -6.26 -3.72
CA LYS A 15 15.22 -6.47 -5.18
C LYS A 15 15.13 -5.17 -5.98
N HIS A 16 14.45 -4.16 -5.43
CA HIS A 16 14.09 -2.94 -6.15
C HIS A 16 14.58 -1.69 -5.43
N ILE A 17 14.88 -0.63 -6.18
CA ILE A 17 15.13 0.66 -5.55
C ILE A 17 13.77 1.32 -5.27
N ILE A 18 13.18 0.97 -4.13
CA ILE A 18 11.89 1.50 -3.66
C ILE A 18 12.11 2.71 -2.76
N LYS A 19 11.31 3.77 -2.98
CA LYS A 19 11.19 4.92 -2.09
C LYS A 19 9.72 5.28 -1.95
N ILE A 20 9.30 5.57 -0.72
CA ILE A 20 7.95 6.02 -0.42
C ILE A 20 8.10 7.38 0.28
N SER A 21 7.43 8.41 -0.24
CA SER A 21 7.45 9.72 0.38
C SER A 21 6.65 9.76 1.68
N ASN A 22 6.86 10.81 2.45
CA ASN A 22 5.94 11.18 3.53
C ASN A 22 4.52 11.45 2.99
N PRO A 23 3.49 11.30 3.84
CA PRO A 23 2.12 11.67 3.53
C PRO A 23 1.97 13.13 3.11
N PHE A 24 1.16 13.39 2.10
CA PHE A 24 0.76 14.73 1.65
C PHE A 24 -0.68 14.74 1.13
N ASP A 25 -1.24 15.92 0.87
CA ASP A 25 -2.61 16.11 0.35
C ASP A 25 -3.66 15.25 1.10
N HIS A 26 -3.72 15.37 2.43
CA HIS A 26 -4.61 14.55 3.26
C HIS A 26 -6.08 14.83 2.93
N ILE A 27 -6.82 13.77 2.62
CA ILE A 27 -8.27 13.80 2.44
C ILE A 27 -8.97 13.68 3.80
N ARG A 28 -8.43 12.81 4.66
CA ARG A 28 -8.80 12.58 6.07
C ARG A 28 -7.55 12.15 6.83
N LYS A 29 -7.64 11.99 8.17
CA LYS A 29 -6.47 11.69 9.03
C LYS A 29 -5.70 10.46 8.56
N ASP A 30 -6.46 9.45 8.14
CA ASP A 30 -6.06 8.11 7.75
C ASP A 30 -6.15 7.87 6.23
N LEU A 31 -6.32 8.93 5.41
CA LEU A 31 -6.35 8.81 3.96
C LEU A 31 -5.59 9.97 3.34
N PHE A 32 -4.45 9.65 2.74
CA PHE A 32 -3.49 10.63 2.24
C PHE A 32 -2.76 10.10 1.02
N PHE A 33 -2.12 11.01 0.30
CA PHE A 33 -1.29 10.64 -0.84
C PHE A 33 0.16 10.41 -0.43
N VAL A 34 0.80 9.49 -1.13
CA VAL A 34 2.24 9.26 -1.11
C VAL A 34 2.76 9.22 -2.55
N THR A 35 4.05 9.48 -2.71
CA THR A 35 4.77 9.22 -3.96
C THR A 35 5.53 7.91 -3.78
N LEU A 36 5.10 6.89 -4.49
CA LEU A 36 5.87 5.65 -4.65
C LEU A 36 6.86 5.86 -5.78
N SER A 37 8.13 5.53 -5.57
CA SER A 37 9.12 5.47 -6.64
C SER A 37 9.79 4.11 -6.69
N ILE A 38 9.85 3.50 -7.87
CA ILE A 38 10.49 2.20 -8.13
C ILE A 38 11.41 2.36 -9.32
N ASN A 39 12.70 2.06 -9.15
CA ASN A 39 13.70 2.08 -10.23
C ASN A 39 13.74 3.41 -11.04
N GLY A 40 13.37 4.52 -10.41
CA GLY A 40 13.36 5.86 -11.02
C GLY A 40 12.04 6.30 -11.64
N ASN A 41 11.04 5.42 -11.74
CA ASN A 41 9.65 5.79 -12.07
C ASN A 41 8.90 6.17 -10.80
N SER A 42 7.91 7.07 -10.88
CA SER A 42 7.17 7.56 -9.73
C SER A 42 5.67 7.67 -9.99
N TRP A 43 4.87 7.30 -8.99
CA TRP A 43 3.41 7.34 -9.02
C TRP A 43 2.86 7.99 -7.76
N LYS A 44 1.78 8.76 -7.91
CA LYS A 44 1.02 9.30 -6.78
C LYS A 44 -0.06 8.29 -6.40
N LEU A 45 0.01 7.76 -5.19
CA LEU A 45 -0.92 6.75 -4.68
C LEU A 45 -1.64 7.27 -3.44
N LEU A 46 -2.93 7.00 -3.36
CA LEU A 46 -3.77 7.21 -2.20
C LEU A 46 -3.66 6.00 -1.28
N ILE A 47 -3.36 6.22 -0.01
CA ILE A 47 -3.16 5.19 1.01
C ILE A 47 -4.18 5.40 2.11
N GLU A 48 -4.98 4.37 2.39
CA GLU A 48 -5.76 4.27 3.62
C GLU A 48 -4.92 3.59 4.71
N ASP A 49 -4.74 4.29 5.83
CA ASP A 49 -3.98 3.87 7.01
C ASP A 49 -4.90 3.83 8.25
N GLU A 50 -5.83 2.87 8.25
CA GLU A 50 -6.85 2.71 9.30
C GLU A 50 -6.26 2.60 10.71
N TYR A 51 -5.06 2.01 10.85
CA TYR A 51 -4.44 1.71 12.14
C TYR A 51 -3.31 2.67 12.55
N ASP A 52 -3.08 3.77 11.80
CA ASP A 52 -2.01 4.75 12.08
C ASP A 52 -0.61 4.09 12.09
N ASP A 53 -0.40 3.13 11.18
CA ASP A 53 0.81 2.32 11.05
C ASP A 53 1.86 2.95 10.11
N PHE A 54 1.44 3.88 9.23
CA PHE A 54 2.35 4.55 8.29
C PHE A 54 3.33 5.45 9.05
N SER A 55 4.64 5.23 8.88
CA SER A 55 5.66 6.00 9.59
C SER A 55 6.99 6.10 8.85
N GLU A 56 7.71 7.19 9.05
CA GLU A 56 9.05 7.38 8.45
C GLU A 56 10.07 6.33 8.89
N THR A 57 9.84 5.71 10.05
CA THR A 57 10.77 4.76 10.67
C THR A 57 10.55 3.30 10.25
N ASN A 58 9.38 2.98 9.68
CA ASN A 58 9.02 1.63 9.29
C ASN A 58 8.71 1.57 7.79
N THR A 59 9.78 1.57 6.98
CA THR A 59 9.65 1.51 5.52
C THR A 59 8.98 0.21 5.06
N LEU A 60 9.19 -0.89 5.79
CA LEU A 60 8.60 -2.19 5.47
C LEU A 60 7.08 -2.18 5.66
N MET A 61 6.58 -1.56 6.73
CA MET A 61 5.14 -1.35 6.93
C MET A 61 4.56 -0.42 5.86
N ASN A 62 5.24 0.68 5.54
CA ASN A 62 4.78 1.57 4.46
C ASN A 62 4.70 0.83 3.12
N TRP A 63 5.65 -0.06 2.86
CA TRP A 63 5.65 -0.89 1.67
C TRP A 63 4.49 -1.88 1.63
N PHE A 64 4.24 -2.56 2.76
CA PHE A 64 3.04 -3.37 2.92
C PHE A 64 1.75 -2.57 2.65
N LEU A 65 1.59 -1.38 3.24
CA LEU A 65 0.40 -0.54 3.06
C LEU A 65 0.19 -0.14 1.60
N VAL A 66 1.26 0.16 0.87
CA VAL A 66 1.20 0.46 -0.56
C VAL A 66 0.68 -0.75 -1.34
N LEU A 67 1.26 -1.94 -1.12
CA LEU A 67 0.83 -3.16 -1.81
C LEU A 67 -0.62 -3.52 -1.46
N TYR A 68 -0.98 -3.46 -0.18
CA TYR A 68 -2.31 -3.75 0.34
C TYR A 68 -3.39 -2.85 -0.29
N ASN A 69 -3.13 -1.55 -0.41
CA ASN A 69 -4.06 -0.61 -1.05
C ASN A 69 -4.16 -0.85 -2.58
N LEU A 70 -3.07 -1.29 -3.24
CA LEU A 70 -3.11 -1.66 -4.65
C LEU A 70 -3.86 -2.98 -4.89
N GLU A 71 -3.77 -3.95 -3.99
CA GLU A 71 -4.57 -5.18 -4.03
C GLU A 71 -6.07 -4.87 -3.85
N SER A 72 -6.45 -4.07 -2.84
CA SER A 72 -7.85 -3.64 -2.67
C SER A 72 -8.39 -2.95 -3.93
N TYR A 73 -7.59 -2.12 -4.60
CA TYR A 73 -7.96 -1.55 -5.89
C TYR A 73 -8.22 -2.62 -6.98
N GLU A 74 -7.38 -3.64 -7.09
CA GLU A 74 -7.53 -4.70 -8.09
C GLU A 74 -8.71 -5.65 -7.80
N GLU A 75 -8.96 -5.92 -6.52
CA GLU A 75 -10.07 -6.76 -6.07
C GLU A 75 -11.44 -6.08 -6.27
N ALA A 76 -11.49 -4.74 -6.23
CA ALA A 76 -12.71 -3.97 -6.44
C ALA A 76 -13.23 -4.09 -7.88
N LYS A 77 -14.52 -4.44 -8.05
CA LYS A 77 -15.11 -4.66 -9.39
C LYS A 77 -15.27 -3.37 -10.18
N ASP A 78 -15.49 -2.26 -9.49
CA ASP A 78 -15.66 -0.95 -10.08
C ASP A 78 -15.36 0.16 -9.06
N ILE A 79 -15.45 1.41 -9.52
CA ILE A 79 -15.22 2.58 -8.68
C ILE A 79 -16.20 2.69 -7.50
N MET A 80 -17.43 2.19 -7.63
CA MET A 80 -18.40 2.28 -6.54
C MET A 80 -17.99 1.37 -5.38
N GLU A 81 -17.52 0.15 -5.69
CA GLU A 81 -16.97 -0.78 -4.70
C GLU A 81 -15.72 -0.18 -4.05
N TRP A 82 -14.72 0.21 -4.86
CA TRP A 82 -13.47 0.79 -4.36
C TRP A 82 -13.70 2.05 -3.49
N ALA A 83 -14.53 2.98 -3.96
CA ALA A 83 -14.78 4.22 -3.22
C ALA A 83 -15.53 3.98 -1.91
N ASN A 84 -16.40 2.96 -1.85
CA ASN A 84 -17.07 2.59 -0.61
C ASN A 84 -16.10 1.98 0.41
N GLU A 85 -15.14 1.16 -0.04
CA GLU A 85 -14.11 0.56 0.82
C GLU A 85 -13.30 1.63 1.56
N ILE A 86 -12.80 2.62 0.82
CA ILE A 86 -12.00 3.72 1.40
C ILE A 86 -12.84 4.92 1.88
N ASN A 87 -14.18 4.77 1.88
CA ASN A 87 -15.16 5.75 2.33
C ASN A 87 -15.00 7.15 1.69
N VAL A 88 -14.93 7.21 0.36
CA VAL A 88 -14.90 8.46 -0.43
C VAL A 88 -16.08 8.55 -1.39
N ASN A 89 -16.33 9.75 -1.91
CA ASN A 89 -17.32 9.94 -2.95
C ASN A 89 -16.74 9.54 -4.32
N PRO A 90 -17.31 8.53 -5.02
CA PRO A 90 -16.78 8.04 -6.29
C PRO A 90 -16.72 9.11 -7.38
N LYS A 91 -17.59 10.13 -7.33
CA LYS A 91 -17.58 11.21 -8.33
C LYS A 91 -16.34 12.09 -8.23
N ASP A 92 -15.84 12.29 -7.01
CA ASP A 92 -14.71 13.19 -6.75
C ASP A 92 -13.37 12.51 -7.07
N PHE A 93 -13.36 11.17 -7.15
CA PHE A 93 -12.17 10.35 -7.38
C PHE A 93 -12.19 9.60 -8.72
N LEU A 94 -13.13 9.90 -9.62
CA LEU A 94 -13.28 9.17 -10.89
C LEU A 94 -12.04 9.23 -11.78
N ASP A 95 -11.44 10.41 -11.89
CA ASP A 95 -10.24 10.57 -12.72
C ASP A 95 -9.03 9.90 -12.07
N TYR A 96 -8.88 10.04 -10.75
CA TYR A 96 -7.84 9.34 -9.99
C TYR A 96 -7.97 7.80 -10.13
N TYR A 97 -9.17 7.24 -10.00
CA TYR A 97 -9.41 5.80 -10.12
C TYR A 97 -9.01 5.26 -11.52
N ARG A 98 -9.23 6.05 -12.58
CA ARG A 98 -8.81 5.70 -13.94
C ARG A 98 -7.29 5.75 -14.10
N ASP A 99 -6.66 6.79 -13.58
CA ASP A 99 -5.21 6.95 -13.63
C ASP A 99 -4.52 5.86 -12.79
N LEU A 100 -5.13 5.46 -11.67
CA LEU A 100 -4.68 4.36 -10.82
C LEU A 100 -4.61 3.04 -11.59
N GLY A 101 -5.51 2.79 -12.54
CA GLY A 101 -5.44 1.59 -13.39
C GLY A 101 -4.25 1.57 -14.34
N THR A 102 -3.76 2.73 -14.75
CA THR A 102 -2.51 2.83 -15.52
C THR A 102 -1.31 2.65 -14.60
N ALA A 103 -1.30 3.34 -13.46
CA ALA A 103 -0.25 3.23 -12.45
C ALA A 103 -0.09 1.79 -11.95
N TYR A 104 -1.19 1.09 -11.66
CA TYR A 104 -1.21 -0.31 -11.24
C TYR A 104 -0.44 -1.20 -12.23
N LYS A 105 -0.77 -1.10 -13.53
CA LYS A 105 -0.13 -1.92 -14.58
C LYS A 105 1.35 -1.60 -14.73
N GLU A 106 1.73 -0.34 -14.60
CA GLU A 106 3.13 0.07 -14.65
C GLU A 106 3.91 -0.45 -13.45
N ILE A 107 3.33 -0.38 -12.25
CA ILE A 107 3.90 -0.91 -11.01
C ILE A 107 4.04 -2.44 -11.09
N GLU A 108 2.97 -3.14 -11.51
CA GLU A 108 2.99 -4.59 -11.72
C GLU A 108 4.05 -5.00 -12.75
N HIS A 109 4.25 -4.21 -13.81
CA HIS A 109 5.31 -4.46 -14.78
C HIS A 109 6.72 -4.37 -14.16
N GLN A 110 6.92 -3.50 -13.17
CA GLN A 110 8.21 -3.37 -12.47
C GLN A 110 8.45 -4.50 -11.47
N LEU A 111 7.43 -4.87 -10.70
CA LEU A 111 7.54 -5.78 -9.56
C LEU A 111 7.24 -7.24 -9.89
N GLY A 112 6.46 -7.48 -10.94
CA GLY A 112 5.68 -8.70 -11.09
C GLY A 112 4.31 -8.56 -10.41
N LYS A 113 3.63 -9.70 -10.21
CA LYS A 113 2.32 -9.74 -9.55
C LYS A 113 2.39 -9.00 -8.21
N ILE A 114 1.49 -8.04 -8.01
CA ILE A 114 1.35 -7.34 -6.75
C ILE A 114 0.79 -8.33 -5.71
N ASP A 115 1.50 -8.45 -4.59
CA ASP A 115 1.18 -9.37 -3.50
C ASP A 115 1.70 -8.77 -2.18
N ALA A 116 0.80 -8.35 -1.28
CA ALA A 116 1.21 -7.72 -0.02
C ALA A 116 1.86 -8.70 0.97
N GLN A 117 1.93 -9.99 0.65
CA GLN A 117 2.50 -11.10 1.44
C GLN A 117 1.74 -11.41 2.73
N ILE A 118 1.09 -10.43 3.35
CA ILE A 118 0.27 -10.56 4.54
C ILE A 118 -1.19 -10.41 4.12
N SER A 119 -2.01 -11.39 4.47
CA SER A 119 -3.41 -11.40 4.10
C SER A 119 -4.19 -10.24 4.73
N SER A 120 -5.25 -9.76 4.05
CA SER A 120 -6.18 -8.77 4.61
C SER A 120 -6.75 -9.23 5.95
N TYR A 121 -7.04 -10.53 6.10
CA TYR A 121 -7.50 -11.11 7.35
C TYR A 121 -6.49 -10.95 8.50
N ASP A 122 -5.21 -11.23 8.24
CA ASP A 122 -4.15 -11.09 9.25
C ASP A 122 -3.94 -9.64 9.68
N TYR A 123 -3.99 -8.73 8.71
CA TYR A 123 -3.86 -7.30 8.96
C TYR A 123 -5.05 -6.75 9.76
N THR A 124 -6.28 -6.97 9.30
CA THR A 124 -7.50 -6.49 9.97
C THR A 124 -7.68 -7.07 11.38
N LEU A 125 -7.34 -8.34 11.60
CA LEU A 125 -7.42 -8.95 12.94
C LEU A 125 -6.21 -8.65 13.82
N ARG A 126 -5.23 -7.90 13.34
CA ARG A 126 -3.97 -7.58 14.04
C ARG A 126 -3.35 -8.84 14.62
N THR A 127 -3.24 -9.88 13.79
CA THR A 127 -2.66 -11.17 14.18
C THR A 127 -1.16 -11.01 14.48
N GLY A 128 -0.51 -12.10 14.86
CA GLY A 128 0.91 -12.08 15.24
C GLY A 128 1.81 -11.48 14.16
N VAL A 129 1.54 -11.75 12.88
CA VAL A 129 2.35 -11.26 11.76
C VAL A 129 2.18 -9.75 11.56
N ALA A 130 0.95 -9.22 11.61
CA ALA A 130 0.68 -7.79 11.50
C ALA A 130 1.32 -7.00 12.65
N LYS A 131 1.24 -7.53 13.88
CA LYS A 131 1.91 -6.93 15.05
C LYS A 131 3.43 -6.98 14.92
N ALA A 132 3.98 -8.06 14.39
CA ALA A 132 5.41 -8.16 14.18
C ALA A 132 5.86 -7.11 13.15
N LEU A 133 5.18 -7.01 12.01
CA LEU A 133 5.46 -6.00 10.98
C LEU A 133 5.40 -4.58 11.54
N ALA A 134 4.39 -4.24 12.34
CA ALA A 134 4.27 -2.90 12.95
C ALA A 134 5.44 -2.54 13.87
N ASN A 135 6.08 -3.55 14.49
CA ASN A 135 7.22 -3.36 15.37
C ASN A 135 8.58 -3.48 14.65
N GLU A 136 8.61 -3.77 13.35
CA GLU A 136 9.83 -3.74 12.56
C GLU A 136 10.32 -2.29 12.46
N THR A 137 11.40 -1.95 13.16
CA THR A 137 12.10 -0.69 12.93
C THR A 137 13.18 -0.89 11.89
N SER A 138 13.23 -0.04 10.86
CA SER A 138 14.35 0.00 9.92
C SER A 138 15.65 0.18 10.74
N SER A 139 16.49 -0.85 10.78
CA SER A 139 17.76 -0.86 11.53
C SER A 139 18.85 -0.06 10.84
#